data_AF-A0A9C8ZPR9-F1
#
_entry.id   AF-A0A9C8ZPR9-F1
#
_cell.length_a   1.000
_cell.length_b   1.000
_cell.length_c   1.000
_cell.angle_alpha   90.00
_cell.angle_beta   90.00
_cell.angle_gamma   90.00
#
_symmetry.space_group_name_H-M   'P 1'
#
loop_
_entity.id
_entity.type
_entity.pdbx_description
1 polymer ?
#
loop_
_entity_poly.entity_id
_entity_poly.type
_entity_poly.pdbx_seq_one_letter_code
_entity_poly.pdbx_strand_id
1 'polypeptide(L)'
;TRAQVALYTVCIGGLAFLNTWDLPTYLFIVVGALLIRRIRERGVFDLSDVGQPLLLGLLILVLGLVAYLPWYISFSSQAGGILPNAVFATRLHLFLVMFGPFVVIIAWFLVDEAIRNRARMDWSDGLLLGAGVLAGLIGLMVALSVAALRLDPAVAGFLLTVTGFPTTGLSQEALQSQLPAAIGAVIRHRLTHPLTPLLLTGLIGLTLSRLLPRPTVDGEESDRSPAFSASTGFALLLILTGALLTLGPEFVYLRDVFGQRMNTIFKFYYAAWVLFGVAAAYAAHRLARRPLFAPVLAALVLAALVYPVIATPTRMGEGGRLASEAGPTLDGLDYIRRQHPQDYQAIMWLRQVADPEAVIVEAVGGQYSYYARVSATTGLQTVLGWPGHERQWRGDLYPALAGSREEDVREIYNTPSMPRALELLERYGVTYLYVGPLERDPAYASPAGIEKFDRYLTAVYRNEGVTIYRVDLPLIEEQQP
;
A
#
# COMPACT_ATOMS: atom_id res chain seq x y z
N THR A 1 -26.15 13.00 -18.00
CA THR A 1 -26.26 14.47 -18.23
C THR A 1 -24.86 15.09 -18.21
N ARG A 2 -24.68 16.31 -18.73
CA ARG A 2 -23.38 17.01 -18.65
C ARG A 2 -22.89 17.16 -17.20
N ALA A 3 -23.81 17.42 -16.27
CA ALA A 3 -23.52 17.51 -14.84
C ALA A 3 -22.98 16.19 -14.25
N GLN A 4 -23.49 15.04 -14.67
CA GLN A 4 -22.97 13.74 -14.23
C GLN A 4 -21.54 13.50 -14.74
N VAL A 5 -21.24 13.87 -15.98
CA VAL A 5 -19.87 13.74 -16.52
C VAL A 5 -18.91 14.63 -15.73
N ALA A 6 -19.30 15.88 -15.46
CA ALA A 6 -18.51 16.79 -14.62
C ALA A 6 -18.26 16.22 -13.21
N LEU A 7 -19.29 15.66 -12.58
CA LEU A 7 -19.16 15.01 -11.27
C LEU A 7 -18.20 13.81 -11.33
N TYR A 8 -18.36 12.91 -12.31
CA TYR A 8 -17.44 11.78 -12.49
C TYR A 8 -16.01 12.24 -12.75
N THR A 9 -15.81 13.29 -13.54
CA THR A 9 -14.49 13.90 -13.78
C THR A 9 -13.83 14.34 -12.48
N VAL A 10 -14.54 15.10 -11.63
CA VAL A 10 -13.98 15.59 -10.36
C VAL A 10 -13.72 14.43 -9.39
N CYS A 11 -14.67 13.50 -9.25
CA CYS A 11 -14.55 12.34 -8.38
C CYS A 11 -13.41 11.40 -8.81
N ILE A 12 -13.41 10.95 -10.07
CA ILE A 12 -12.42 9.99 -10.59
C ILE A 12 -11.05 10.65 -10.72
N GLY A 13 -10.97 11.91 -11.16
CA GLY A 13 -9.71 12.66 -11.18
C GLY A 13 -9.08 12.78 -9.79
N GLY A 14 -9.91 13.07 -8.78
CA GLY A 14 -9.45 13.20 -7.38
C GLY A 14 -8.94 11.90 -6.77
N LEU A 15 -9.36 10.75 -7.30
CA LEU A 15 -8.82 9.46 -6.86
C LEU A 15 -7.33 9.36 -7.11
N ALA A 16 -6.80 9.91 -8.20
CA ALA A 16 -5.37 9.79 -8.46
C ALA A 16 -4.49 10.55 -7.45
N PHE A 17 -5.00 11.67 -6.94
CA PHE A 17 -4.39 12.45 -5.87
C PHE A 17 -4.38 11.67 -4.54
N LEU A 18 -5.50 11.03 -4.18
CA LEU A 18 -5.64 10.28 -2.93
C LEU A 18 -4.85 8.96 -2.97
N ASN A 19 -5.02 8.19 -4.05
CA ASN A 19 -4.34 6.94 -4.31
C ASN A 19 -4.36 6.65 -5.81
N THR A 20 -3.21 6.78 -6.46
CA THR A 20 -3.07 6.69 -7.92
C THR A 20 -3.64 5.40 -8.53
N TRP A 21 -3.71 4.29 -7.78
CA TRP A 21 -4.26 3.02 -8.26
C TRP A 21 -5.79 2.95 -8.28
N ASP A 22 -6.45 3.83 -7.53
CA ASP A 22 -7.90 3.89 -7.49
C ASP A 22 -8.43 4.48 -8.81
N LEU A 23 -7.75 5.48 -9.40
CA LEU A 23 -8.18 6.07 -10.67
C LEU A 23 -8.43 5.03 -11.79
N PRO A 24 -7.46 4.18 -12.19
CA PRO A 24 -7.71 3.19 -13.23
C PRO A 24 -8.74 2.12 -12.81
N THR A 25 -8.77 1.76 -11.52
CA THR A 25 -9.70 0.76 -10.99
C THR A 25 -11.16 1.22 -11.08
N TYR A 26 -11.46 2.41 -10.56
CA TYR A 26 -12.82 2.94 -10.57
C TYR A 26 -13.23 3.45 -11.95
N LEU A 27 -12.29 3.90 -12.78
CA LEU A 27 -12.56 4.18 -14.19
C LEU A 27 -12.98 2.90 -14.94
N PHE A 28 -12.30 1.77 -14.71
CA PHE A 28 -12.70 0.47 -15.25
C PHE A 28 -14.12 0.09 -14.81
N ILE A 29 -14.49 0.32 -13.54
CA ILE A 29 -15.84 0.07 -13.04
C ILE A 29 -16.87 0.97 -13.73
N VAL A 30 -16.58 2.26 -13.94
CA VAL A 30 -17.50 3.17 -14.64
C VAL A 30 -17.72 2.72 -16.08
N VAL A 31 -16.66 2.44 -16.82
CA VAL A 31 -16.73 1.96 -18.21
C VAL A 31 -17.44 0.61 -18.27
N GLY A 32 -17.08 -0.32 -17.39
CA GLY A 32 -17.70 -1.63 -17.29
C GLY A 32 -19.19 -1.57 -16.97
N ALA A 33 -19.63 -0.68 -16.08
CA ALA A 33 -21.03 -0.50 -15.75
C ALA A 33 -21.83 0.04 -16.95
N LEU A 34 -21.25 0.96 -17.72
CA LEU A 34 -21.85 1.49 -18.94
C LEU A 34 -21.96 0.43 -20.04
N LEU A 35 -20.95 -0.42 -20.19
CA LEU A 35 -20.96 -1.55 -21.12
C LEU A 35 -22.01 -2.59 -20.71
N ILE A 36 -22.02 -3.00 -19.45
CA ILE A 36 -22.98 -3.98 -18.91
C ILE A 36 -24.41 -3.49 -19.06
N ARG A 37 -24.66 -2.18 -18.90
CA ARG A 37 -25.99 -1.60 -19.15
C ARG A 37 -26.46 -1.86 -20.59
N ARG A 38 -25.59 -1.69 -21.59
CA ARG A 38 -25.91 -1.94 -23.00
C ARG A 38 -26.15 -3.42 -23.27
N ILE A 39 -25.26 -4.28 -22.80
CA ILE A 39 -25.39 -5.74 -22.94
C ILE A 39 -26.72 -6.20 -22.33
N ARG A 40 -27.08 -5.67 -21.16
CA ARG A 40 -28.33 -5.97 -20.48
C ARG A 40 -29.56 -5.49 -21.27
N GLU A 41 -29.51 -4.30 -21.85
CA GLU A 41 -30.60 -3.70 -22.65
C GLU A 41 -30.79 -4.45 -23.98
N ARG A 42 -29.71 -4.91 -24.62
CA ARG A 42 -29.74 -5.64 -25.89
C ARG A 42 -29.94 -7.16 -25.75
N GLY A 43 -29.56 -7.73 -24.60
CA GLY A 43 -29.60 -9.18 -24.37
C GLY A 43 -28.50 -9.98 -25.08
N VAL A 44 -27.58 -9.30 -25.77
CA VAL A 44 -26.42 -9.88 -26.49
C VAL A 44 -25.25 -8.90 -26.39
N PHE A 45 -24.03 -9.42 -26.45
CA PHE A 45 -22.82 -8.62 -26.56
C PHE A 45 -22.39 -8.48 -28.01
N ASP A 46 -22.07 -7.26 -28.43
CA ASP A 46 -21.40 -6.98 -29.69
C ASP A 46 -20.22 -6.02 -29.47
N LEU A 47 -19.16 -6.14 -30.26
CA LEU A 47 -17.97 -5.27 -30.14
C LEU A 47 -18.30 -3.79 -30.33
N SER A 48 -19.36 -3.45 -31.08
CA SER A 48 -19.86 -2.09 -31.23
C SER A 48 -20.35 -1.47 -29.91
N ASP A 49 -20.69 -2.28 -28.90
CA ASP A 49 -21.14 -1.78 -27.59
C ASP A 49 -20.02 -1.14 -26.79
N VAL A 50 -18.76 -1.42 -27.13
CA VAL A 50 -17.57 -1.03 -26.36
C VAL A 50 -17.15 0.42 -26.63
N GLY A 51 -17.33 0.91 -27.85
CA GLY A 51 -16.75 2.19 -28.30
C GLY A 51 -17.23 3.41 -27.51
N GLN A 52 -18.54 3.55 -27.28
CA GLN A 52 -19.09 4.71 -26.57
C GLN A 52 -18.75 4.73 -25.07
N PRO A 53 -18.86 3.61 -24.30
CA PRO A 53 -18.35 3.53 -22.93
C PRO A 53 -16.86 3.89 -22.81
N LEU A 54 -16.00 3.38 -23.72
CA LEU A 54 -14.58 3.71 -23.72
C LEU A 54 -14.32 5.18 -24.00
N LEU A 55 -15.01 5.77 -24.98
CA LEU A 55 -14.86 7.20 -25.30
C LEU A 55 -15.25 8.09 -24.12
N LEU A 56 -16.33 7.73 -23.41
CA LEU A 56 -16.73 8.45 -22.20
C LEU A 56 -15.71 8.26 -21.07
N GLY A 57 -15.18 7.06 -20.89
CA GLY A 57 -14.10 6.79 -19.93
C GLY A 57 -12.84 7.62 -20.23
N LEU A 58 -12.43 7.67 -21.50
CA LEU A 58 -11.30 8.48 -21.95
C LEU A 58 -11.55 9.97 -21.72
N LEU A 59 -12.76 10.45 -21.99
CA LEU A 59 -13.14 11.83 -21.72
C LEU A 59 -13.05 12.14 -20.22
N ILE A 60 -13.60 11.28 -19.35
CA ILE A 60 -13.52 11.43 -17.90
C ILE A 60 -12.06 11.43 -17.44
N LEU A 61 -11.23 10.54 -17.97
CA LEU A 61 -9.80 10.45 -17.68
C LEU A 61 -9.08 11.76 -18.05
N VAL A 62 -9.20 12.20 -19.30
CA VAL A 62 -8.50 13.39 -19.79
C VAL A 62 -8.94 14.63 -19.00
N LEU A 63 -10.24 14.83 -18.82
CA LEU A 63 -10.74 15.97 -18.05
C LEU A 63 -10.33 15.88 -16.57
N GLY A 64 -10.26 14.67 -16.00
CA GLY A 64 -9.81 14.44 -14.63
C GLY A 64 -8.33 14.79 -14.47
N LEU A 65 -7.47 14.35 -15.40
CA LEU A 65 -6.06 14.71 -15.43
C LEU A 65 -5.86 16.22 -15.55
N VAL A 66 -6.65 16.89 -16.39
CA VAL A 66 -6.62 18.36 -16.53
C VAL A 66 -7.06 19.06 -15.25
N ALA A 67 -8.15 18.61 -14.62
CA ALA A 67 -8.67 19.21 -13.39
C ALA A 67 -7.68 19.15 -12.22
N TYR A 68 -6.81 18.13 -12.19
CA TYR A 68 -5.79 17.94 -11.15
C TYR A 68 -4.36 18.18 -11.66
N LEU A 69 -4.20 18.83 -12.83
CA LEU A 69 -2.91 19.09 -13.46
C LEU A 69 -1.90 19.83 -12.54
N PRO A 70 -2.29 20.83 -11.72
CA PRO A 70 -1.35 21.49 -10.81
C PRO A 70 -0.65 20.51 -9.87
N TRP A 71 -1.36 19.49 -9.38
CA TRP A 71 -0.77 18.46 -8.54
C TRP A 71 0.21 17.60 -9.34
N TYR A 72 -0.18 17.11 -10.52
CA TYR A 72 0.67 16.27 -11.37
C TYR A 72 2.01 16.94 -11.75
N ILE A 73 2.02 18.26 -11.92
CA ILE A 73 3.26 19.01 -12.24
C ILE A 73 4.25 18.97 -11.07
N SER A 74 3.75 19.05 -9.83
CA SER A 74 4.58 19.01 -8.62
C SER A 74 4.80 17.60 -8.05
N PHE A 75 4.09 16.60 -8.58
CA PHE A 75 4.08 15.26 -8.01
C PHE A 75 5.41 14.54 -8.31
N SER A 76 6.08 14.12 -7.24
CA SER A 76 7.25 13.24 -7.32
C SER A 76 6.84 11.81 -6.98
N SER A 77 7.07 10.89 -7.93
CA SER A 77 6.68 9.49 -7.78
C SER A 77 7.85 8.64 -7.31
N GLN A 78 7.59 7.73 -6.36
CA GLN A 78 8.51 6.66 -5.99
C GLN A 78 8.45 5.44 -6.93
N ALA A 79 7.64 5.51 -8.00
CA ALA A 79 7.45 4.42 -8.93
C ALA A 79 8.69 4.21 -9.82
N GLY A 80 9.37 3.08 -9.64
CA GLY A 80 10.57 2.68 -10.38
C GLY A 80 10.31 1.75 -11.57
N GLY A 81 9.06 1.65 -12.05
CA GLY A 81 8.66 0.83 -13.20
C GLY A 81 8.01 -0.51 -12.85
N ILE A 82 7.46 -1.19 -13.85
CA ILE A 82 6.77 -2.50 -13.70
C ILE A 82 7.78 -3.63 -13.91
N LEU A 83 7.87 -4.53 -12.93
CA LEU A 83 8.75 -5.69 -12.94
C LEU A 83 7.95 -7.01 -12.94
N PRO A 84 8.53 -8.09 -13.48
CA PRO A 84 7.90 -9.41 -13.42
C PRO A 84 7.95 -9.93 -11.98
N ASN A 85 6.81 -10.40 -11.47
CA ASN A 85 6.81 -11.27 -10.31
C ASN A 85 7.05 -12.70 -10.80
N ALA A 86 8.29 -13.16 -10.84
CA ALA A 86 8.61 -14.51 -11.28
C ALA A 86 8.51 -15.54 -10.14
N VAL A 87 8.94 -15.16 -8.93
CA VAL A 87 9.26 -16.13 -7.87
C VAL A 87 8.24 -16.15 -6.73
N PHE A 88 7.54 -15.05 -6.47
CA PHE A 88 6.63 -14.98 -5.34
C PHE A 88 5.21 -15.35 -5.77
N ALA A 89 4.95 -16.64 -5.93
CA ALA A 89 3.58 -17.13 -6.12
C ALA A 89 2.82 -17.12 -4.79
N THR A 90 1.59 -16.59 -4.77
CA THR A 90 0.78 -16.59 -3.55
C THR A 90 0.20 -17.98 -3.34
N ARG A 91 0.51 -18.60 -2.19
CA ARG A 91 -0.08 -19.88 -1.81
C ARG A 91 -1.58 -19.73 -1.55
N LEU A 92 -2.38 -20.68 -2.01
CA LEU A 92 -3.84 -20.60 -1.91
C LEU A 92 -4.32 -20.37 -0.47
N HIS A 93 -3.75 -21.07 0.52
CA HIS A 93 -4.16 -20.90 1.91
C HIS A 93 -3.91 -19.48 2.41
N LEU A 94 -2.82 -18.82 2.01
CA LEU A 94 -2.54 -17.42 2.38
C LEU A 94 -3.53 -16.46 1.71
N PHE A 95 -3.89 -16.74 0.46
CA PHE A 95 -4.93 -15.98 -0.23
C PHE A 95 -6.30 -16.13 0.47
N LEU A 96 -6.65 -17.34 0.87
CA LEU A 96 -7.91 -17.62 1.57
C LEU A 96 -7.94 -17.10 3.02
N VAL A 97 -6.79 -16.92 3.68
CA VAL A 97 -6.74 -16.19 4.96
C VAL A 97 -7.23 -14.76 4.77
N MET A 98 -6.89 -14.11 3.65
CA MET A 98 -7.28 -12.72 3.38
C MET A 98 -8.68 -12.58 2.79
N PHE A 99 -9.06 -13.45 1.85
CA PHE A 99 -10.29 -13.30 1.06
C PHE A 99 -11.28 -14.44 1.20
N GLY A 100 -10.97 -15.48 1.98
CA GLY A 100 -11.75 -16.71 2.10
C GLY A 100 -13.24 -16.48 2.36
N PRO A 101 -13.63 -15.66 3.37
CA PRO A 101 -15.04 -15.38 3.63
C PRO A 101 -15.81 -14.85 2.42
N PHE A 102 -15.18 -14.00 1.60
CA PHE A 102 -15.83 -13.45 0.40
C PHE A 102 -15.79 -14.43 -0.76
N VAL A 103 -14.63 -15.04 -1.01
CA VAL A 103 -14.39 -15.93 -2.15
C VAL A 103 -15.27 -17.17 -2.09
N VAL A 104 -15.51 -17.74 -0.90
CA VAL A 104 -16.41 -18.89 -0.75
C VAL A 104 -17.85 -18.51 -1.12
N ILE A 105 -18.35 -17.37 -0.66
CA ILE A 105 -19.70 -16.87 -0.98
C ILE A 105 -19.82 -16.54 -2.47
N ILE A 106 -18.82 -15.87 -3.04
CA ILE A 106 -18.75 -15.49 -4.45
C ILE A 106 -18.69 -16.75 -5.33
N ALA A 107 -17.85 -17.73 -5.00
CA ALA A 107 -17.74 -18.97 -5.76
C ALA A 107 -19.05 -19.74 -5.76
N TRP A 108 -19.73 -19.85 -4.60
CA TRP A 108 -21.06 -20.46 -4.54
C TRP A 108 -22.04 -19.70 -5.42
N PHE A 109 -22.06 -18.37 -5.34
CA PHE A 109 -22.96 -17.54 -6.16
C PHE A 109 -22.71 -17.72 -7.66
N LEU A 110 -21.47 -17.82 -8.11
CA LEU A 110 -21.14 -18.07 -9.51
C LEU A 110 -21.55 -19.47 -9.96
N VAL A 111 -21.33 -20.50 -9.14
CA VAL A 111 -21.79 -21.88 -9.42
C VAL A 111 -23.32 -21.94 -9.50
N ASP A 112 -23.98 -21.22 -8.60
CA ASP A 112 -25.43 -21.10 -8.56
C ASP A 112 -26.00 -20.40 -9.80
N GLU A 113 -25.39 -19.28 -10.23
CA GLU A 113 -25.75 -18.60 -11.47
C GLU A 113 -25.47 -19.49 -12.69
N ALA A 114 -24.37 -20.25 -12.68
CA ALA A 114 -24.01 -21.23 -13.70
C ALA A 114 -25.05 -22.35 -13.86
N ILE A 115 -25.56 -22.87 -12.74
CA ILE A 115 -26.59 -23.92 -12.76
C ILE A 115 -27.92 -23.34 -13.25
N ARG A 116 -28.36 -22.20 -12.68
CA ARG A 116 -29.68 -21.61 -12.99
C ARG A 116 -29.78 -21.03 -14.40
N ASN A 117 -28.68 -20.46 -14.91
CA ASN A 117 -28.69 -19.70 -16.15
C ASN A 117 -27.81 -20.36 -17.23
N ARG A 118 -27.57 -21.66 -17.13
CA ARG A 118 -26.64 -22.41 -18.00
C ARG A 118 -26.84 -22.11 -19.49
N ALA A 119 -28.09 -22.07 -19.95
CA ALA A 119 -28.44 -21.81 -21.36
C ALA A 119 -28.25 -20.35 -21.80
N ARG A 120 -28.27 -19.40 -20.85
CA ARG A 120 -28.09 -17.98 -21.10
C ARG A 120 -26.63 -17.53 -20.98
N MET A 121 -25.70 -18.41 -20.61
CA MET A 121 -24.28 -18.09 -20.43
C MET A 121 -23.46 -18.42 -21.67
N ASP A 122 -22.57 -17.51 -22.06
CA ASP A 122 -21.56 -17.81 -23.07
C ASP A 122 -20.33 -18.49 -22.45
N TRP A 123 -20.38 -19.82 -22.43
CA TRP A 123 -19.30 -20.65 -21.90
C TRP A 123 -18.03 -20.59 -22.74
N SER A 124 -18.14 -20.50 -24.07
CA SER A 124 -16.94 -20.52 -24.92
C SER A 124 -16.16 -19.22 -24.73
N ASP A 125 -16.83 -18.10 -24.89
CA ASP A 125 -16.15 -16.81 -24.94
C ASP A 125 -15.71 -16.39 -23.53
N GLY A 126 -16.55 -16.63 -22.52
CA GLY A 126 -16.19 -16.31 -21.13
C GLY A 126 -14.98 -17.11 -20.63
N LEU A 127 -14.93 -18.43 -20.87
CA LEU A 127 -13.79 -19.25 -20.46
C LEU A 127 -12.54 -18.96 -21.30
N LEU A 128 -12.70 -18.72 -22.62
CA LEU A 128 -11.59 -18.35 -23.50
C LEU A 128 -10.97 -17.00 -23.09
N LEU A 129 -11.79 -16.00 -22.77
CA LEU A 129 -11.32 -14.71 -22.28
C LEU A 129 -10.64 -14.84 -20.92
N GLY A 130 -11.20 -15.62 -19.99
CA GLY A 130 -10.55 -15.90 -18.70
C GLY A 130 -9.17 -16.55 -18.87
N ALA A 131 -9.09 -17.62 -19.67
CA ALA A 131 -7.83 -18.27 -20.00
C ALA A 131 -6.86 -17.33 -20.74
N GLY A 132 -7.39 -16.48 -21.62
CA GLY A 132 -6.64 -15.45 -22.34
C GLY A 132 -6.02 -14.40 -21.43
N VAL A 133 -6.73 -13.97 -20.38
CA VAL A 133 -6.18 -13.08 -19.33
C VAL A 133 -5.01 -13.74 -18.63
N LEU A 134 -5.16 -15.00 -18.20
CA LEU A 134 -4.08 -15.74 -17.56
C LEU A 134 -2.87 -15.92 -18.48
N ALA A 135 -3.11 -16.35 -19.73
CA ALA A 135 -2.06 -16.52 -20.73
C ALA A 135 -1.35 -15.19 -21.05
N GLY A 136 -2.11 -14.10 -21.15
CA GLY A 136 -1.57 -12.76 -21.36
C GLY A 136 -0.69 -12.28 -20.20
N LEU A 137 -1.11 -12.52 -18.95
CA LEU A 137 -0.30 -12.18 -17.77
C LEU A 137 0.96 -13.03 -17.67
N ILE A 138 0.89 -14.33 -17.99
CA ILE A 138 2.07 -15.19 -18.10
C ILE A 138 3.01 -14.67 -19.19
N GLY A 139 2.47 -14.36 -20.38
CA GLY A 139 3.23 -13.82 -21.50
C GLY A 139 3.90 -12.49 -21.15
N LEU A 140 3.20 -11.58 -20.47
CA LEU A 140 3.73 -10.31 -20.00
C LEU A 140 4.85 -10.52 -18.96
N MET A 141 4.65 -11.39 -17.98
CA MET A 141 5.68 -11.72 -17.00
C MET A 141 6.94 -12.28 -17.67
N VAL A 142 6.78 -13.19 -18.65
CA VAL A 142 7.90 -13.74 -19.42
C VAL A 142 8.59 -12.67 -20.23
N ALA A 143 7.84 -11.84 -20.96
CA ALA A 143 8.37 -10.76 -21.77
C ALA A 143 9.15 -9.74 -20.93
N LEU A 144 8.59 -9.31 -19.79
CA LEU A 144 9.26 -8.43 -18.84
C LEU A 144 10.49 -9.07 -18.21
N SER A 145 10.45 -10.37 -17.93
CA SER A 145 11.63 -11.11 -17.46
C SER A 145 12.73 -11.09 -18.51
N VAL A 146 12.43 -11.45 -19.76
CA VAL A 146 13.40 -11.44 -20.87
C VAL A 146 13.95 -10.04 -21.11
N ALA A 147 13.10 -9.01 -21.11
CA ALA A 147 13.51 -7.62 -21.29
C ALA A 147 14.43 -7.18 -20.15
N ALA A 148 14.06 -7.45 -18.90
CA ALA A 148 14.86 -7.07 -17.74
C ALA A 148 16.24 -7.76 -17.74
N LEU A 149 16.30 -9.02 -18.15
CA LEU A 149 17.55 -9.78 -18.29
C LEU A 149 18.49 -9.22 -19.36
N ARG A 150 17.96 -8.53 -20.38
CA ARG A 150 18.76 -7.91 -21.45
C ARG A 150 19.17 -6.47 -21.15
N LEU A 151 18.35 -5.75 -20.40
CA LEU A 151 18.44 -4.29 -20.27
C LEU A 151 18.99 -3.83 -18.91
N ASP A 152 18.86 -4.65 -17.85
CA ASP A 152 19.25 -4.25 -16.49
C ASP A 152 20.02 -5.39 -15.77
N PRO A 153 21.36 -5.30 -15.66
CA PRO A 153 22.17 -6.26 -14.92
C PRO A 153 21.75 -6.43 -13.45
N ALA A 154 21.18 -5.40 -12.82
CA ALA A 154 20.71 -5.48 -11.44
C ALA A 154 19.46 -6.36 -11.32
N VAL A 155 18.57 -6.36 -12.33
CA VAL A 155 17.41 -7.25 -12.34
C VAL A 155 17.81 -8.69 -12.61
N ALA A 156 18.81 -8.92 -13.48
CA ALA A 156 19.38 -10.25 -13.67
C ALA A 156 20.01 -10.79 -12.37
N GLY A 157 20.77 -9.95 -11.65
CA GLY A 157 21.30 -10.26 -10.33
C GLY A 157 20.19 -10.55 -9.30
N PHE A 158 19.12 -9.75 -9.27
CA PHE A 158 17.99 -10.02 -8.38
C PHE A 158 17.33 -11.37 -8.68
N LEU A 159 17.02 -11.66 -9.95
CA LEU A 159 16.37 -12.92 -10.33
C LEU A 159 17.22 -14.14 -9.97
N LEU A 160 18.53 -14.10 -10.21
CA LEU A 160 19.44 -15.19 -9.86
C LEU A 160 19.52 -15.38 -8.34
N THR A 161 19.69 -14.30 -7.58
CA THR A 161 19.72 -14.35 -6.11
C THR A 161 18.43 -14.96 -5.55
N VAL A 162 17.26 -14.53 -6.04
CA VAL A 162 15.96 -15.00 -5.54
C VAL A 162 15.65 -16.43 -6.00
N THR A 163 16.25 -16.91 -7.09
CA THR A 163 16.15 -18.30 -7.55
C THR A 163 17.22 -19.23 -6.95
N GLY A 164 18.06 -18.72 -6.05
CA GLY A 164 19.07 -19.50 -5.33
C GLY A 164 20.38 -19.71 -6.09
N PHE A 165 20.61 -18.94 -7.16
CA PHE A 165 21.84 -18.94 -7.92
C PHE A 165 22.80 -17.86 -7.40
N PRO A 166 24.09 -18.17 -7.16
CA PRO A 166 25.06 -17.21 -6.65
C PRO A 166 25.33 -16.10 -7.67
N THR A 167 25.33 -14.84 -7.22
CA THR A 167 25.53 -13.66 -8.08
C THR A 167 26.80 -12.88 -7.77
N THR A 168 27.40 -13.11 -6.61
CA THR A 168 28.61 -12.42 -6.15
C THR A 168 29.86 -12.98 -6.83
N GLY A 169 30.65 -12.11 -7.47
CA GLY A 169 31.96 -12.46 -8.05
C GLY A 169 31.90 -13.13 -9.43
N LEU A 170 30.73 -13.16 -10.08
CA LEU A 170 30.58 -13.71 -11.42
C LEU A 170 30.75 -12.64 -12.50
N SER A 171 31.40 -13.01 -13.61
CA SER A 171 31.41 -12.19 -14.84
C SER A 171 30.00 -12.13 -15.45
N GLN A 172 29.76 -11.12 -16.29
CA GLN A 172 28.48 -10.96 -17.00
C GLN A 172 28.14 -12.19 -17.87
N GLU A 173 29.15 -12.83 -18.47
CA GLU A 173 29.01 -14.07 -19.22
C GLU A 173 28.61 -15.25 -18.33
N ALA A 174 29.17 -15.35 -17.12
CA ALA A 174 28.84 -16.40 -16.16
C ALA A 174 27.41 -16.23 -15.60
N LEU A 175 26.92 -15.00 -15.45
CA LEU A 175 25.52 -14.73 -15.09
C LEU A 175 24.57 -15.15 -16.23
N GLN A 176 24.93 -14.89 -17.48
CA GLN A 176 24.11 -15.27 -18.65
C GLN A 176 23.99 -16.78 -18.83
N SER A 177 25.04 -17.56 -18.54
CA SER A 177 25.01 -19.02 -18.68
C SER A 177 24.09 -19.72 -17.67
N GLN A 178 23.85 -19.11 -16.50
CA GLN A 178 22.94 -19.65 -15.47
C GLN A 178 21.46 -19.36 -15.76
N LEU A 179 21.19 -18.45 -16.71
CA LEU A 179 19.86 -17.93 -16.94
C LEU A 179 18.81 -18.98 -17.38
N PRO A 180 19.12 -19.94 -18.27
CA PRO A 180 18.17 -21.00 -18.61
C PRO A 180 17.76 -21.85 -17.40
N ALA A 181 18.70 -22.12 -16.48
CA ALA A 181 18.43 -22.87 -15.27
C ALA A 181 17.54 -22.07 -14.30
N ALA A 182 17.79 -20.76 -14.14
CA ALA A 182 16.95 -19.87 -13.35
C ALA A 182 15.51 -19.79 -13.91
N ILE A 183 15.34 -19.67 -15.23
CA ILE A 183 14.03 -19.70 -15.89
C ILE A 183 13.33 -21.05 -15.63
N GLY A 184 14.05 -22.17 -15.76
CA GLY A 184 13.52 -23.50 -15.44
C GLY A 184 13.09 -23.64 -13.98
N ALA A 185 13.81 -23.04 -13.05
CA ALA A 185 13.45 -23.00 -11.63
C ALA A 185 12.18 -22.18 -11.39
N VAL A 186 12.04 -21.01 -12.02
CA VAL A 186 10.83 -20.17 -11.97
C VAL A 186 9.61 -20.93 -12.47
N ILE A 187 9.70 -21.55 -13.66
CA ILE A 187 8.58 -22.30 -14.24
C ILE A 187 8.17 -23.43 -13.31
N ARG A 188 9.13 -24.21 -12.81
CA ARG A 188 8.87 -25.29 -11.86
C ARG A 188 8.21 -24.78 -10.57
N HIS A 189 8.67 -23.66 -10.04
CA HIS A 189 8.08 -23.04 -8.85
C HIS A 189 6.64 -22.58 -9.08
N ARG A 190 6.34 -22.04 -10.27
CA ARG A 190 4.98 -21.64 -10.65
C ARG A 190 4.05 -22.83 -10.82
N LEU A 191 4.55 -23.93 -11.38
CA LEU A 191 3.80 -25.18 -11.53
C LEU A 191 3.52 -25.87 -10.20
N THR A 192 4.30 -25.64 -9.14
CA THR A 192 4.01 -26.15 -7.79
C THR A 192 3.02 -25.29 -7.00
N HIS A 193 2.69 -24.08 -7.47
CA HIS A 193 1.73 -23.18 -6.83
C HIS A 193 0.63 -22.67 -7.79
N PRO A 194 -0.08 -23.55 -8.53
CA PRO A 194 -1.02 -23.11 -9.57
C PRO A 194 -2.39 -22.72 -9.01
N LEU A 195 -2.70 -23.09 -7.77
CA LEU A 195 -4.08 -23.07 -7.27
C LEU A 195 -4.68 -21.67 -7.17
N THR A 196 -3.92 -20.66 -6.74
CA THR A 196 -4.40 -19.27 -6.66
C THR A 196 -4.73 -18.68 -8.04
N PRO A 197 -3.82 -18.69 -9.03
CA PRO A 197 -4.15 -18.18 -10.35
C PRO A 197 -5.26 -19.00 -11.03
N LEU A 198 -5.32 -20.32 -10.84
CA LEU A 198 -6.41 -21.15 -11.37
C LEU A 198 -7.77 -20.79 -10.76
N LEU A 199 -7.84 -20.62 -9.44
CA LEU A 199 -9.05 -20.18 -8.75
C LEU A 199 -9.53 -18.83 -9.30
N LEU A 200 -8.65 -17.83 -9.33
CA LEU A 200 -8.98 -16.49 -9.82
C LEU A 200 -9.40 -16.49 -11.29
N THR A 201 -8.70 -17.26 -12.13
CA THR A 201 -9.05 -17.42 -13.55
C THR A 201 -10.41 -18.11 -13.71
N GLY A 202 -10.73 -19.09 -12.87
CA GLY A 202 -12.04 -19.73 -12.84
C GLY A 202 -13.16 -18.75 -12.45
N LEU A 203 -12.93 -17.90 -11.44
CA LEU A 203 -13.87 -16.84 -11.07
C LEU A 203 -14.07 -15.84 -12.21
N ILE A 204 -13.00 -15.41 -12.88
CA ILE A 204 -13.05 -14.52 -14.04
C ILE A 204 -13.85 -15.17 -15.18
N GLY A 205 -13.53 -16.41 -15.53
CA GLY A 205 -14.19 -17.14 -16.62
C GLY A 205 -15.70 -17.31 -16.39
N LEU A 206 -16.11 -17.77 -15.20
CA LEU A 206 -17.53 -17.89 -14.84
C LEU A 206 -18.25 -16.55 -14.85
N THR A 207 -17.59 -15.49 -14.35
CA THR A 207 -18.14 -14.14 -14.32
C THR A 207 -18.36 -13.59 -15.73
N LEU A 208 -17.36 -13.72 -16.61
CA LEU A 208 -17.44 -13.31 -18.00
C LEU A 208 -18.50 -14.11 -18.76
N SER A 209 -18.57 -15.43 -18.56
CA SER A 209 -19.62 -16.26 -19.15
C SER A 209 -21.03 -15.82 -18.75
N ARG A 210 -21.21 -15.25 -17.55
CA ARG A 210 -22.50 -14.71 -17.12
C ARG A 210 -22.77 -13.30 -17.64
N LEU A 211 -21.72 -12.49 -17.79
CA LEU A 211 -21.79 -11.13 -18.33
C LEU A 211 -21.96 -11.08 -19.85
N LEU A 212 -21.65 -12.17 -20.56
CA LEU A 212 -21.85 -12.34 -21.99
C LEU A 212 -23.08 -13.25 -22.22
N PRO A 213 -24.30 -12.69 -22.29
CA PRO A 213 -25.50 -13.49 -22.42
C PRO A 213 -25.69 -14.02 -23.85
N ARG A 214 -26.18 -15.26 -23.96
CA ARG A 214 -26.67 -15.83 -25.21
C ARG A 214 -28.18 -15.65 -25.35
N PRO A 215 -28.69 -15.27 -26.55
CA PRO A 215 -30.12 -15.31 -26.85
C PRO A 215 -30.66 -16.73 -26.68
N THR A 216 -31.83 -16.89 -26.07
CA THR A 216 -32.51 -18.20 -25.99
C THR A 216 -33.20 -18.51 -27.32
N VAL A 217 -32.89 -19.67 -27.91
CA VAL A 217 -33.33 -20.08 -29.26
C VAL A 217 -34.84 -20.34 -29.36
N ASP A 218 -35.51 -20.69 -28.26
CA ASP A 218 -36.89 -21.21 -28.26
C ASP A 218 -37.97 -20.21 -27.77
N GLY A 219 -37.67 -18.92 -27.67
CA GLY A 219 -38.65 -17.91 -27.24
C GLY A 219 -39.24 -17.16 -28.43
N GLU A 220 -40.56 -17.23 -28.61
CA GLU A 220 -41.34 -16.20 -29.32
C GLU A 220 -40.88 -14.79 -28.87
N GLU A 221 -41.15 -13.75 -29.67
CA GLU A 221 -40.84 -12.32 -29.41
C GLU A 221 -41.26 -11.76 -28.02
N SER A 222 -41.83 -12.60 -27.14
CA SER A 222 -42.42 -12.32 -25.84
C SER A 222 -41.46 -12.32 -24.63
N ASP A 223 -40.27 -12.93 -24.65
CA ASP A 223 -39.32 -12.82 -23.51
C ASP A 223 -38.30 -11.68 -23.70
N ARG A 224 -38.79 -10.43 -23.75
CA ARG A 224 -37.95 -9.20 -23.71
C ARG A 224 -37.28 -8.95 -22.34
N SER A 225 -37.26 -9.95 -21.45
CA SER A 225 -36.67 -9.79 -20.12
C SER A 225 -35.16 -9.60 -20.22
N PRO A 226 -34.57 -8.63 -19.51
CA PRO A 226 -33.12 -8.43 -19.53
C PRO A 226 -32.38 -9.69 -19.08
N ALA A 227 -31.24 -9.98 -19.70
CA ALA A 227 -30.48 -11.22 -19.47
C ALA A 227 -30.08 -11.46 -18.00
N PHE A 228 -29.97 -10.37 -17.23
CA PHE A 228 -29.82 -10.35 -15.78
C PHE A 228 -30.29 -9.02 -15.18
N SER A 229 -30.54 -9.00 -13.87
CA SER A 229 -30.87 -7.76 -13.14
C SER A 229 -29.69 -6.78 -13.12
N ALA A 230 -29.95 -5.47 -13.01
CA ALA A 230 -28.90 -4.46 -12.92
C ALA A 230 -27.94 -4.73 -11.74
N SER A 231 -28.48 -5.13 -10.58
CA SER A 231 -27.69 -5.48 -9.40
C SER A 231 -26.82 -6.71 -9.62
N THR A 232 -27.30 -7.74 -10.34
CA THR A 232 -26.47 -8.89 -10.72
C THR A 232 -25.32 -8.47 -11.63
N GLY A 233 -25.60 -7.69 -12.67
CA GLY A 233 -24.56 -7.22 -13.59
C GLY A 233 -23.49 -6.41 -12.87
N PHE A 234 -23.90 -5.51 -11.97
CA PHE A 234 -22.97 -4.72 -11.18
C PHE A 234 -22.15 -5.58 -10.21
N ALA A 235 -22.77 -6.53 -9.50
CA ALA A 235 -22.05 -7.45 -8.62
C ALA A 235 -21.01 -8.31 -9.38
N LEU A 236 -21.35 -8.79 -10.57
CA LEU A 236 -20.42 -9.51 -11.45
C LEU A 236 -19.25 -8.62 -11.89
N LEU A 237 -19.49 -7.33 -12.17
CA LEU A 237 -18.41 -6.38 -12.46
C LEU A 237 -17.45 -6.21 -11.28
N LEU A 238 -17.97 -6.12 -10.06
CA LEU A 238 -17.13 -6.02 -8.85
C LEU A 238 -16.33 -7.30 -8.63
N ILE A 239 -16.93 -8.47 -8.85
CA ILE A 239 -16.23 -9.77 -8.79
C ILE A 239 -15.11 -9.82 -9.84
N LEU A 240 -15.40 -9.46 -11.09
CA LEU A 240 -14.41 -9.42 -12.17
C LEU A 240 -13.26 -8.48 -11.82
N THR A 241 -13.57 -7.28 -11.36
CA THR A 241 -12.56 -6.26 -11.01
C THR A 241 -11.70 -6.73 -9.85
N GLY A 242 -12.29 -7.24 -8.76
CA GLY A 242 -11.54 -7.77 -7.63
C GLY A 242 -10.67 -8.97 -7.99
N ALA A 243 -11.15 -9.87 -8.86
CA ALA A 243 -10.37 -11.01 -9.33
C ALA A 243 -9.20 -10.59 -10.22
N LEU A 244 -9.39 -9.61 -11.10
CA LEU A 244 -8.31 -9.04 -11.91
C LEU A 244 -7.26 -8.32 -11.05
N LEU A 245 -7.69 -7.52 -10.07
CA LEU A 245 -6.79 -6.81 -9.15
C LEU A 245 -5.98 -7.77 -8.27
N THR A 246 -6.53 -8.92 -7.91
CA THR A 246 -5.80 -9.92 -7.12
C THR A 246 -4.94 -10.84 -7.99
N LEU A 247 -5.29 -11.04 -9.26
CA LEU A 247 -4.53 -11.85 -10.22
C LEU A 247 -3.30 -11.11 -10.79
N GLY A 248 -3.41 -9.81 -11.09
CA GLY A 248 -2.30 -9.02 -11.67
C GLY A 248 -1.00 -9.11 -10.85
N PRO A 249 -1.03 -8.85 -9.52
CA PRO A 249 0.13 -8.96 -8.62
C PRO A 249 0.76 -10.35 -8.53
N GLU A 250 0.08 -11.39 -9.03
CA GLU A 250 0.68 -12.73 -9.15
C GLU A 250 1.75 -12.81 -10.22
N PHE A 251 1.74 -11.91 -11.21
CA PHE A 251 2.60 -11.96 -12.39
C PHE A 251 3.46 -10.71 -12.58
N VAL A 252 3.02 -9.55 -12.12
CA VAL A 252 3.75 -8.29 -12.25
C VAL A 252 3.62 -7.44 -10.99
N TYR A 253 4.58 -6.57 -10.72
CA TYR A 253 4.49 -5.60 -9.63
C TYR A 253 5.18 -4.28 -9.99
N LEU A 254 4.76 -3.20 -9.34
CA LEU A 254 5.44 -1.92 -9.43
C LEU A 254 6.63 -1.91 -8.45
N ARG A 255 7.84 -1.69 -8.97
CA ARG A 255 9.03 -1.45 -8.14
C ARG A 255 8.90 -0.10 -7.45
N ASP A 256 9.11 -0.07 -6.15
CA ASP A 256 9.26 1.15 -5.36
C ASP A 256 10.52 1.06 -4.49
N VAL A 257 10.67 1.97 -3.53
CA VAL A 257 11.80 2.05 -2.60
C VAL A 257 12.03 0.78 -1.77
N PHE A 258 11.05 -0.10 -1.63
CA PHE A 258 11.20 -1.38 -0.92
C PHE A 258 11.71 -2.50 -1.83
N GLY A 259 11.65 -2.31 -3.16
CA GLY A 259 12.15 -3.27 -4.15
C GLY A 259 11.39 -4.61 -4.19
N GLN A 260 10.24 -4.69 -3.53
CA GLN A 260 9.45 -5.91 -3.38
C GLN A 260 7.99 -5.67 -3.80
N ARG A 261 7.25 -6.74 -4.11
CA ARG A 261 5.84 -6.63 -4.54
C ARG A 261 4.85 -6.23 -3.43
N MET A 262 5.31 -6.07 -2.18
CA MET A 262 4.46 -5.85 -1.01
C MET A 262 3.49 -4.69 -1.18
N ASN A 263 3.97 -3.52 -1.62
CA ASN A 263 3.10 -2.36 -1.82
C ASN A 263 2.14 -2.52 -2.99
N THR A 264 2.53 -3.25 -4.04
CA THR A 264 1.60 -3.59 -5.13
C THR A 264 0.47 -4.47 -4.59
N ILE A 265 0.80 -5.52 -3.82
CA ILE A 265 -0.21 -6.36 -3.18
C ILE A 265 -1.10 -5.52 -2.29
N PHE A 266 -0.52 -4.73 -1.39
CA PHE A 266 -1.27 -3.93 -0.42
C PHE A 266 -2.28 -3.01 -1.11
N LYS A 267 -1.85 -2.22 -2.10
CA LYS A 267 -2.72 -1.25 -2.78
C LYS A 267 -3.83 -1.92 -3.59
N PHE A 268 -3.53 -3.03 -4.28
CA PHE A 268 -4.51 -3.75 -5.09
C PHE A 268 -5.48 -4.57 -4.21
N TYR A 269 -4.96 -5.23 -3.18
CA TYR A 269 -5.76 -6.06 -2.29
C TYR A 269 -6.70 -5.20 -1.45
N TYR A 270 -6.31 -3.98 -1.08
CA TYR A 270 -7.19 -3.03 -0.39
C TYR A 270 -8.45 -2.75 -1.22
N ALA A 271 -8.29 -2.38 -2.49
CA ALA A 271 -9.42 -2.18 -3.39
C ALA A 271 -10.22 -3.48 -3.61
N ALA A 272 -9.54 -4.61 -3.87
CA ALA A 272 -10.21 -5.89 -4.08
C ALA A 272 -11.03 -6.34 -2.85
N TRP A 273 -10.58 -6.06 -1.63
CA TRP A 273 -11.28 -6.43 -0.40
C TRP A 273 -12.63 -5.71 -0.31
N VAL A 274 -12.67 -4.41 -0.62
CA VAL A 274 -13.92 -3.64 -0.66
C VAL A 274 -14.85 -4.17 -1.75
N LEU A 275 -14.33 -4.40 -2.97
CA LEU A 275 -15.12 -4.89 -4.11
C LEU A 275 -15.72 -6.27 -3.86
N PHE A 276 -14.91 -7.21 -3.36
CA PHE A 276 -15.35 -8.54 -2.97
C PHE A 276 -16.30 -8.51 -1.78
N GLY A 277 -16.11 -7.62 -0.79
CA GLY A 277 -17.02 -7.47 0.33
C GLY A 277 -18.43 -7.06 -0.11
N VAL A 278 -18.55 -6.04 -0.97
CA VAL A 278 -19.84 -5.60 -1.52
C VAL A 278 -20.48 -6.68 -2.39
N ALA A 279 -19.70 -7.31 -3.26
CA ALA A 279 -20.20 -8.40 -4.10
C ALA A 279 -20.64 -9.62 -3.29
N ALA A 280 -19.89 -9.99 -2.25
CA ALA A 280 -20.22 -11.09 -1.36
C ALA A 280 -21.50 -10.81 -0.55
N ALA A 281 -21.73 -9.57 -0.11
CA ALA A 281 -22.99 -9.20 0.55
C ALA A 281 -24.20 -9.39 -0.36
N TYR A 282 -24.10 -8.94 -1.62
CA TYR A 282 -25.13 -9.19 -2.62
C TYR A 282 -25.33 -10.69 -2.92
N ALA A 283 -24.23 -11.41 -3.11
CA ALA A 283 -24.24 -12.86 -3.34
C ALA A 283 -24.90 -13.60 -2.16
N ALA A 284 -24.60 -13.22 -0.92
CA ALA A 284 -25.21 -13.80 0.27
C ALA A 284 -26.73 -13.58 0.30
N HIS A 285 -27.20 -12.39 -0.03
CA HIS A 285 -28.63 -12.12 -0.16
C HIS A 285 -29.29 -13.03 -1.22
N ARG A 286 -28.63 -13.24 -2.37
CA ARG A 286 -29.10 -14.12 -3.46
C ARG A 286 -29.11 -15.61 -3.09
N LEU A 287 -28.21 -16.02 -2.21
CA LEU A 287 -28.07 -17.39 -1.74
C LEU A 287 -28.86 -17.68 -0.45
N ALA A 288 -29.44 -16.67 0.21
CA ALA A 288 -30.11 -16.81 1.51
C ALA A 288 -31.19 -17.90 1.56
N ARG A 289 -31.83 -18.21 0.43
CA ARG A 289 -32.85 -19.26 0.31
C ARG A 289 -32.30 -20.65 -0.05
N ARG A 290 -31.00 -20.79 -0.28
CA ARG A 290 -30.37 -22.06 -0.65
C ARG A 290 -30.21 -22.94 0.60
N PRO A 291 -30.55 -24.24 0.52
CA PRO A 291 -30.24 -25.16 1.61
C PRO A 291 -28.73 -25.14 1.84
N LEU A 292 -28.32 -25.24 3.10
CA LEU A 292 -26.92 -25.19 3.55
C LEU A 292 -26.22 -23.83 3.46
N PHE A 293 -26.78 -22.79 2.85
CA PHE A 293 -26.11 -21.50 2.79
C PHE A 293 -26.00 -20.84 4.18
N ALA A 294 -27.09 -20.82 4.94
CA ALA A 294 -27.10 -20.25 6.29
C ALA A 294 -26.06 -20.88 7.24
N PRO A 295 -25.93 -22.22 7.37
CA PRO A 295 -24.90 -22.80 8.23
C PRO A 295 -23.47 -22.53 7.73
N VAL A 296 -23.23 -22.51 6.41
CA VAL A 296 -21.90 -22.16 5.86
C VAL A 296 -21.57 -20.69 6.13
N LEU A 297 -22.52 -19.78 5.94
CA LEU A 297 -22.34 -18.37 6.26
C LEU A 297 -22.06 -18.17 7.75
N ALA A 298 -22.79 -18.86 8.63
CA ALA A 298 -22.55 -18.81 10.07
C ALA A 298 -21.14 -19.31 10.41
N ALA A 299 -20.69 -20.41 9.82
CA ALA A 299 -19.34 -20.92 10.02
C ALA A 299 -18.26 -19.91 9.55
N LEU A 300 -18.45 -19.27 8.39
CA LEU A 300 -17.53 -18.24 7.88
C LEU A 300 -17.47 -17.02 8.80
N VAL A 301 -18.62 -16.55 9.30
CA VAL A 301 -18.69 -15.42 10.23
C VAL A 301 -18.01 -15.77 11.55
N LEU A 302 -18.30 -16.94 12.11
CA LEU A 302 -17.66 -17.41 13.34
C LEU A 302 -16.15 -17.54 13.18
N ALA A 303 -15.68 -18.09 12.05
CA ALA A 303 -14.26 -18.17 11.74
C ALA A 303 -13.60 -16.79 11.61
N ALA A 304 -14.28 -15.82 10.97
CA ALA A 304 -13.78 -14.46 10.86
C ALA A 304 -13.73 -13.73 12.21
N LEU A 305 -14.68 -13.99 13.12
CA LEU A 305 -14.72 -13.42 14.47
C LEU A 305 -13.60 -13.92 15.39
N VAL A 306 -12.93 -15.02 15.07
CA VAL A 306 -11.74 -15.49 15.81
C VAL A 306 -10.66 -14.42 15.83
N TYR A 307 -10.44 -13.72 14.70
CA TYR A 307 -9.38 -12.71 14.60
C TYR A 307 -9.58 -11.55 15.59
N PRO A 308 -10.69 -10.78 15.61
CA PRO A 308 -10.84 -9.69 16.57
C PRO A 308 -10.84 -10.19 18.03
N VAL A 309 -11.40 -11.36 18.33
CA VAL A 309 -11.41 -11.90 19.70
C VAL A 309 -10.00 -12.16 20.22
N ILE A 310 -9.09 -12.67 19.39
CA ILE A 310 -7.70 -12.95 19.78
C ILE A 310 -6.82 -11.70 19.62
N ALA A 311 -6.90 -11.03 18.47
CA ALA A 311 -6.04 -9.93 18.12
C ALA A 311 -6.27 -8.71 19.02
N THR A 312 -7.52 -8.38 19.37
CA THR A 312 -7.80 -7.19 20.20
C THR A 312 -7.06 -7.23 21.55
N PRO A 313 -7.18 -8.26 22.41
CA PRO A 313 -6.41 -8.30 23.66
C PRO A 313 -4.89 -8.38 23.42
N THR A 314 -4.41 -9.10 22.40
CA THR A 314 -2.97 -9.13 22.07
C THR A 314 -2.45 -7.73 21.71
N ARG A 315 -3.15 -7.00 20.83
CA ARG A 315 -2.78 -5.64 20.38
C ARG A 315 -2.89 -4.60 21.47
N MET A 316 -3.86 -4.75 22.37
CA MET A 316 -3.94 -3.89 23.55
C MET A 316 -2.85 -4.28 24.58
N GLY A 317 -2.37 -5.52 24.60
CA GLY A 317 -1.27 -5.97 25.45
C GLY A 317 0.11 -5.55 24.95
N GLU A 318 0.28 -5.39 23.63
CA GLU A 318 1.50 -4.87 23.01
C GLU A 318 1.90 -3.52 23.63
N GLY A 319 3.11 -3.45 24.20
CA GLY A 319 3.60 -2.26 24.91
C GLY A 319 2.99 -2.04 26.29
N GLY A 320 2.41 -3.05 26.94
CA GLY A 320 1.93 -2.95 28.32
C GLY A 320 0.68 -2.09 28.52
N ARG A 321 -0.05 -1.76 27.45
CA ARG A 321 -1.22 -0.84 27.51
C ARG A 321 -2.41 -1.44 28.29
N LEU A 322 -2.53 -2.77 28.35
CA LEU A 322 -3.52 -3.47 29.20
C LEU A 322 -3.08 -3.76 30.63
N ALA A 323 -1.77 -3.88 30.87
CA ALA A 323 -1.24 -4.34 32.16
C ALA A 323 -1.18 -3.22 33.21
N SER A 324 -1.59 -2.00 32.87
CA SER A 324 -1.55 -0.86 33.79
C SER A 324 -2.84 -0.74 34.60
N GLU A 325 -2.71 -0.40 35.88
CA GLU A 325 -3.82 -0.10 36.79
C GLU A 325 -4.77 1.01 36.29
N ALA A 326 -4.29 1.89 35.39
CA ALA A 326 -5.05 3.00 34.83
C ALA A 326 -6.02 2.63 33.69
N GLY A 327 -5.97 1.38 33.18
CA GLY A 327 -6.84 0.91 32.10
C GLY A 327 -6.59 1.56 30.72
N PRO A 328 -7.48 1.29 29.74
CA PRO A 328 -7.38 1.82 28.38
C PRO A 328 -7.69 3.32 28.33
N THR A 329 -7.03 4.06 27.43
CA THR A 329 -7.22 5.50 27.22
C THR A 329 -7.11 5.89 25.75
N LEU A 330 -7.71 7.04 25.39
CA LEU A 330 -7.57 7.69 24.08
C LEU A 330 -6.43 8.72 24.06
N ASP A 331 -5.76 8.96 25.18
CA ASP A 331 -4.59 9.83 25.24
C ASP A 331 -3.39 9.17 24.54
N GLY A 332 -3.01 9.70 23.37
CA GLY A 332 -1.89 9.20 22.58
C GLY A 332 -0.52 9.34 23.23
N LEU A 333 -0.38 10.17 24.28
CA LEU A 333 0.88 10.34 25.03
C LEU A 333 0.96 9.51 26.30
N ASP A 334 -0.12 8.85 26.68
CA ASP A 334 -0.19 8.09 27.92
C ASP A 334 0.85 6.96 27.97
N TYR A 335 1.20 6.35 26.82
CA TYR A 335 2.27 5.37 26.79
C TYR A 335 3.64 5.98 27.17
N ILE A 336 3.91 7.24 26.78
CA ILE A 336 5.12 7.97 27.18
C ILE A 336 5.04 8.27 28.68
N ARG A 337 3.89 8.75 29.15
CA ARG A 337 3.66 9.00 30.59
C ARG A 337 3.94 7.78 31.46
N ARG A 338 3.57 6.58 30.99
CA ARG A 338 3.72 5.32 31.72
C ARG A 338 5.10 4.70 31.57
N GLN A 339 5.67 4.66 30.37
CA GLN A 339 6.91 3.95 30.06
C GLN A 339 8.16 4.84 30.16
N HIS A 340 8.00 6.14 29.91
CA HIS A 340 9.06 7.15 29.88
C HIS A 340 8.64 8.43 30.63
N PRO A 341 8.30 8.33 31.93
CA PRO A 341 7.70 9.45 32.68
C PRO A 341 8.58 10.70 32.69
N GLN A 342 9.91 10.55 32.68
CA GLN A 342 10.84 11.68 32.63
C GLN A 342 10.77 12.43 31.28
N ASP A 343 10.65 11.71 30.16
CA ASP A 343 10.43 12.32 28.84
C ASP A 343 9.05 13.00 28.81
N TYR A 344 8.00 12.36 29.35
CA TYR A 344 6.66 12.95 29.38
C TYR A 344 6.64 14.31 30.10
N GLN A 345 7.26 14.41 31.28
CA GLN A 345 7.34 15.66 32.01
C GLN A 345 8.09 16.74 31.22
N ALA A 346 9.21 16.38 30.58
CA ALA A 346 10.02 17.31 29.78
C ALA A 346 9.27 17.79 28.52
N ILE A 347 8.57 16.89 27.83
CA ILE A 347 7.72 17.19 26.68
C ILE A 347 6.57 18.12 27.07
N MET A 348 5.91 17.85 28.21
CA MET A 348 4.83 18.70 28.69
C MET A 348 5.31 20.08 29.11
N TRP A 349 6.52 20.18 29.68
CA TRP A 349 7.16 21.47 29.96
C TRP A 349 7.47 22.23 28.67
N LEU A 350 8.09 21.59 27.66
CA LEU A 350 8.38 22.21 26.37
C LEU A 350 7.12 22.77 25.70
N ARG A 351 6.02 22.01 25.71
CA ARG A 351 4.72 22.46 25.16
C ARG A 351 4.15 23.71 25.84
N GLN A 352 4.55 23.99 27.07
CA GLN A 352 4.07 25.16 27.82
C GLN A 352 4.94 26.39 27.61
N VAL A 353 6.25 26.22 27.38
CA VAL A 353 7.23 27.32 27.45
C VAL A 353 8.01 27.57 26.16
N ALA A 354 8.11 26.59 25.27
CA ALA A 354 8.87 26.74 24.04
C ALA A 354 8.11 27.65 23.06
N ASP A 355 8.87 28.49 22.36
CA ASP A 355 8.37 29.21 21.19
C ASP A 355 7.97 28.18 20.11
N PRO A 356 6.79 28.28 19.47
CA PRO A 356 6.38 27.39 18.38
C PRO A 356 7.39 27.31 17.23
N GLU A 357 8.17 28.36 16.98
CA GLU A 357 9.20 28.40 15.93
C GLU A 357 10.57 27.89 16.41
N ALA A 358 10.68 27.48 17.69
CA ALA A 358 11.93 26.94 18.21
C ALA A 358 12.31 25.63 17.52
N VAL A 359 13.61 25.49 17.24
CA VAL A 359 14.19 24.25 16.72
C VAL A 359 14.78 23.45 17.88
N ILE A 360 14.37 22.19 17.99
CA ILE A 360 14.94 21.25 18.95
C ILE A 360 15.86 20.26 18.24
N VAL A 361 17.01 19.96 18.83
CA VAL A 361 17.82 18.80 18.44
C VAL A 361 17.60 17.67 19.44
N GLU A 362 17.33 16.48 18.92
CA GLU A 362 17.17 15.22 19.65
C GLU A 362 17.87 14.11 18.88
N ALA A 363 18.07 12.94 19.49
CA ALA A 363 18.71 11.82 18.84
C ALA A 363 17.93 11.39 17.58
N VAL A 364 18.68 11.09 16.52
CA VAL A 364 18.19 10.58 15.24
C VAL A 364 18.38 9.06 15.16
N GLY A 365 17.33 8.33 14.80
CA GLY A 365 17.39 6.88 14.69
C GLY A 365 16.39 6.28 13.71
N GLY A 366 16.26 4.96 13.75
CA GLY A 366 15.45 4.20 12.81
C GLY A 366 13.95 4.48 12.92
N GLN A 367 13.22 4.28 11.83
CA GLN A 367 11.77 4.41 11.80
C GLN A 367 11.02 3.36 12.63
N TYR A 368 9.80 3.66 13.09
CA TYR A 368 8.98 2.81 13.97
C TYR A 368 9.65 2.47 15.31
N SER A 369 10.49 3.39 15.79
CA SER A 369 11.19 3.28 17.08
C SER A 369 10.75 4.42 18.02
N TYR A 370 11.39 4.53 19.17
CA TYR A 370 11.15 5.63 20.11
C TYR A 370 11.90 6.92 19.75
N TYR A 371 12.73 6.94 18.69
CA TYR A 371 13.41 8.16 18.22
C TYR A 371 12.41 9.18 17.63
N ALA A 372 12.79 10.46 17.56
CA ALA A 372 11.95 11.59 17.14
C ALA A 372 10.71 11.85 18.02
N ARG A 373 10.65 11.26 19.23
CA ARG A 373 9.50 11.40 20.13
C ARG A 373 9.27 12.82 20.61
N VAL A 374 10.29 13.65 20.76
CA VAL A 374 10.12 14.99 21.36
C VAL A 374 9.49 15.92 20.34
N SER A 375 10.06 16.04 19.15
CA SER A 375 9.51 16.85 18.05
C SER A 375 8.13 16.37 17.63
N ALA A 376 7.93 15.07 17.44
CA ALA A 376 6.64 14.51 17.03
C ALA A 376 5.51 14.77 18.03
N THR A 377 5.84 14.88 19.33
CA THR A 377 4.84 15.12 20.37
C THR A 377 4.72 16.60 20.72
N THR A 378 5.78 17.40 20.67
CA THR A 378 5.71 18.83 20.98
C THR A 378 5.17 19.67 19.81
N GLY A 379 5.37 19.22 18.57
CA GLY A 379 5.12 20.00 17.36
C GLY A 379 6.28 20.93 16.98
N LEU A 380 7.36 20.95 17.76
CA LEU A 380 8.56 21.74 17.48
C LEU A 380 9.31 21.19 16.27
N GLN A 381 9.95 22.09 15.52
CA GLN A 381 10.82 21.72 14.41
C GLN A 381 12.05 20.97 14.93
N THR A 382 12.54 19.98 14.19
CA THR A 382 13.79 19.28 14.50
C THR A 382 14.72 19.23 13.29
N VAL A 383 16.02 19.09 13.56
CA VAL A 383 17.06 18.96 12.52
C VAL A 383 16.75 17.79 11.59
N LEU A 384 16.38 16.63 12.14
CA LEU A 384 15.99 15.45 11.39
C LEU A 384 15.11 14.52 12.23
N GLY A 385 13.96 14.10 11.69
CA GLY A 385 13.11 13.07 12.29
C GLY A 385 13.61 11.66 11.94
N TRP A 386 12.74 10.81 11.40
CA TRP A 386 13.14 9.48 10.91
C TRP A 386 13.73 9.56 9.49
N PRO A 387 15.04 9.29 9.29
CA PRO A 387 15.69 9.44 7.98
C PRO A 387 15.04 8.58 6.89
N GLY A 388 14.62 7.36 7.27
CA GLY A 388 13.94 6.43 6.37
C GLY A 388 12.59 6.92 5.86
N HIS A 389 11.82 7.66 6.66
CA HIS A 389 10.56 8.26 6.23
C HIS A 389 10.81 9.50 5.38
N GLU A 390 11.72 10.37 5.81
CA GLU A 390 12.10 11.57 5.05
C GLU A 390 12.59 11.21 3.64
N ARG A 391 13.34 10.10 3.50
CA ARG A 391 13.78 9.55 2.22
C ARG A 391 12.63 9.06 1.36
N GLN A 392 11.62 8.42 1.94
CA GLN A 392 10.43 7.99 1.20
C GLN A 392 9.74 9.23 0.58
N TRP A 393 9.48 10.27 1.37
CA TRP A 393 8.78 11.46 0.88
C TRP A 393 9.55 12.27 -0.16
N ARG A 394 10.89 12.32 -0.06
CA ARG A 394 11.74 13.15 -0.93
C ARG A 394 12.35 12.40 -2.12
N GLY A 395 12.33 11.06 -2.10
CA GLY A 395 12.89 10.23 -3.17
C GLY A 395 14.35 10.61 -3.49
N ASP A 396 14.65 10.80 -4.77
CA ASP A 396 15.99 11.12 -5.26
C ASP A 396 16.51 12.49 -4.80
N LEU A 397 15.62 13.38 -4.34
CA LEU A 397 16.02 14.67 -3.77
C LEU A 397 16.51 14.55 -2.33
N TYR A 398 16.27 13.41 -1.65
CA TYR A 398 16.61 13.24 -0.25
C TYR A 398 18.09 13.53 0.05
N PRO A 399 19.09 12.99 -0.67
CA PRO A 399 20.50 13.25 -0.35
C PRO A 399 20.84 14.75 -0.43
N ALA A 400 20.27 15.47 -1.39
CA ALA A 400 20.49 16.91 -1.54
C ALA A 400 19.78 17.73 -0.46
N LEU A 401 18.57 17.34 -0.07
CA LEU A 401 17.75 18.05 0.90
C LEU A 401 18.17 17.75 2.35
N ALA A 402 18.42 16.50 2.69
CA ALA A 402 18.87 16.08 4.02
C ALA A 402 20.34 16.44 4.24
N GLY A 403 21.20 16.28 3.22
CA GLY A 403 22.63 16.57 3.32
C GLY A 403 23.29 15.77 4.44
N SER A 404 24.12 16.45 5.24
CA SER A 404 24.87 15.87 6.37
C SER A 404 24.09 15.84 7.69
N ARG A 405 22.77 16.09 7.69
CA ARG A 405 22.00 16.28 8.94
C ARG A 405 22.09 15.11 9.90
N GLU A 406 22.02 13.87 9.41
CA GLU A 406 22.11 12.69 10.28
C GLU A 406 23.49 12.60 10.94
N GLU A 407 24.55 12.78 10.15
CA GLU A 407 25.92 12.77 10.64
C GLU A 407 26.19 13.95 11.59
N ASP A 408 25.67 15.13 11.28
CA ASP A 408 25.87 16.33 12.08
C ASP A 408 25.17 16.23 13.43
N VAL A 409 23.95 15.69 13.51
CA VAL A 409 23.29 15.43 14.80
C VAL A 409 24.08 14.40 15.61
N ARG A 410 24.60 13.35 14.96
CA ARG A 410 25.47 12.37 15.63
C ARG A 410 26.75 13.03 16.15
N GLU A 411 27.37 13.91 15.38
CA GLU A 411 28.57 14.66 15.78
C GLU A 411 28.29 15.60 16.96
N ILE A 412 27.14 16.30 16.97
CA ILE A 412 26.72 17.17 18.09
C ILE A 412 26.79 16.39 19.41
N TYR A 413 26.25 15.16 19.46
CA TYR A 413 26.24 14.35 20.68
C TYR A 413 27.56 13.61 20.97
N ASN A 414 28.44 13.38 19.98
CA ASN A 414 29.66 12.59 20.15
C ASN A 414 30.94 13.40 20.33
N THR A 415 31.03 14.60 19.73
CA THR A 415 32.24 15.41 19.75
C THR A 415 32.52 15.96 21.15
N PRO A 416 33.75 15.90 21.68
CA PRO A 416 34.07 16.57 22.95
C PRO A 416 34.30 18.08 22.77
N SER A 417 34.42 18.56 21.53
CA SER A 417 34.69 19.97 21.20
C SER A 417 33.39 20.78 21.22
N MET A 418 33.23 21.66 22.22
CA MET A 418 32.07 22.56 22.25
C MET A 418 32.03 23.53 21.06
N PRO A 419 33.15 24.14 20.59
CA PRO A 419 33.12 24.98 19.39
C PRO A 419 32.56 24.26 18.17
N ARG A 420 32.91 22.98 17.97
CA ARG A 420 32.36 22.18 16.86
C ARG A 420 30.86 21.91 17.04
N ALA A 421 30.42 21.60 18.25
CA ALA A 421 29.00 21.41 18.52
C ALA A 421 28.20 22.71 18.32
N LEU A 422 28.72 23.86 18.78
CA LEU A 422 28.08 25.17 18.59
C LEU A 422 27.96 25.52 17.11
N GLU A 423 29.01 25.33 16.31
CA GLU A 423 28.97 25.55 14.86
C GLU A 423 27.80 24.77 14.20
N LEU A 424 27.60 23.51 14.59
CA LEU A 424 26.51 22.68 14.07
C LEU A 424 25.14 23.11 14.61
N LEU A 425 25.06 23.49 15.89
CA LEU A 425 23.82 23.99 16.49
C LEU A 425 23.38 25.32 15.85
N GLU A 426 24.33 26.23 15.58
CA GLU A 426 24.13 27.50 14.87
C GLU A 426 23.66 27.26 13.44
N ARG A 427 24.32 26.35 12.72
CA ARG A 427 23.97 26.01 11.33
C ARG A 427 22.51 25.61 11.16
N TYR A 428 21.92 24.97 12.17
CA TYR A 428 20.53 24.52 12.16
C TYR A 428 19.58 25.42 12.96
N GLY A 429 20.04 26.55 13.50
CA GLY A 429 19.22 27.46 14.30
C GLY A 429 18.63 26.80 15.56
N VAL A 430 19.34 25.82 16.14
CA VAL A 430 18.85 25.07 17.30
C VAL A 430 18.66 26.01 18.48
N THR A 431 17.46 26.01 19.05
CA THR A 431 17.10 26.76 20.27
C THR A 431 17.23 25.87 21.51
N TYR A 432 16.83 24.60 21.40
CA TYR A 432 16.84 23.64 22.49
C TYR A 432 17.64 22.38 22.12
N LEU A 433 18.53 21.96 23.01
CA LEU A 433 19.22 20.68 22.93
C LEU A 433 18.66 19.74 24.00
N TYR A 434 18.11 18.62 23.55
CA TYR A 434 17.51 17.61 24.41
C TYR A 434 18.52 16.53 24.78
N VAL A 435 18.64 16.17 26.06
CA VAL A 435 19.43 15.01 26.49
C VAL A 435 18.58 14.11 27.39
N GLY A 436 18.06 13.03 26.83
CA GLY A 436 17.29 11.98 27.52
C GLY A 436 17.96 10.62 27.47
N PRO A 437 17.20 9.52 27.67
CA PRO A 437 17.75 8.16 27.63
C PRO A 437 18.37 7.76 26.28
N LEU A 438 17.78 8.17 25.16
CA LEU A 438 18.31 7.85 23.82
C LEU A 438 19.61 8.59 23.54
N GLU A 439 19.69 9.87 23.91
CA GLU A 439 20.90 10.67 23.75
C GLU A 439 22.03 10.21 24.68
N ARG A 440 21.72 9.54 25.80
CA ARG A 440 22.70 8.96 26.72
C ARG A 440 23.08 7.51 26.41
N ASP A 441 22.44 6.88 25.43
CA ASP A 441 22.76 5.51 25.04
C ASP A 441 24.22 5.46 24.53
N PRO A 442 25.11 4.65 25.14
CA PRO A 442 26.48 4.50 24.68
C PRO A 442 26.62 3.98 23.24
N ALA A 443 25.58 3.35 22.68
CA ALA A 443 25.52 2.98 21.28
C ALA A 443 25.26 4.18 20.35
N TYR A 444 24.79 5.31 20.89
CA TYR A 444 24.46 6.52 20.14
C TYR A 444 25.46 7.66 20.37
N ALA A 445 25.85 7.93 21.62
CA ALA A 445 26.68 9.08 22.00
C ALA A 445 27.83 8.72 22.95
N SER A 446 28.90 9.50 22.89
CA SER A 446 30.04 9.38 23.81
C SER A 446 29.75 10.11 25.13
N PRO A 447 30.17 9.57 26.31
CA PRO A 447 30.00 10.27 27.58
C PRO A 447 30.61 11.68 27.58
N ALA A 448 31.81 11.84 27.03
CA ALA A 448 32.47 13.14 26.92
C ALA A 448 31.70 14.13 26.02
N GLY A 449 31.04 13.63 24.98
CA GLY A 449 30.20 14.44 24.10
C GLY A 449 28.93 14.94 24.79
N ILE A 450 28.37 14.20 25.74
CA ILE A 450 27.20 14.64 26.52
C ILE A 450 27.61 15.56 27.67
N GLU A 451 28.61 15.19 28.45
CA GLU A 451 29.06 15.93 29.65
C GLU A 451 29.56 17.34 29.33
N LYS A 452 29.97 17.62 28.08
CA LYS A 452 30.40 18.97 27.69
C LYS A 452 29.27 19.99 27.84
N PHE A 453 28.02 19.61 27.57
CA PHE A 453 26.90 20.57 27.54
C PHE A 453 26.65 21.20 28.92
N ASP A 454 26.84 20.45 30.00
CA ASP A 454 26.71 20.93 31.38
C ASP A 454 27.67 22.09 31.71
N ARG A 455 28.78 22.21 30.98
CA ARG A 455 29.80 23.26 31.22
C ARG A 455 29.57 24.53 30.42
N TYR A 456 28.88 24.42 29.28
CA TYR A 456 28.85 25.49 28.27
C TYR A 456 27.44 25.98 27.91
N LEU A 457 26.39 25.20 28.18
CA LEU A 457 25.01 25.58 27.87
C LEU A 457 24.18 25.77 29.14
N THR A 458 23.16 26.63 29.03
CA THR A 458 22.21 26.89 30.13
C THR A 458 21.18 25.76 30.21
N ALA A 459 21.20 24.97 31.28
CA ALA A 459 20.14 23.99 31.55
C ALA A 459 18.85 24.72 31.96
N VAL A 460 17.82 24.68 31.13
CA VAL A 460 16.53 25.34 31.36
C VAL A 460 15.46 24.40 31.92
N TYR A 461 15.68 23.09 31.80
CA TYR A 461 14.87 22.05 32.43
C TYR A 461 15.76 20.89 32.85
N ARG A 462 15.48 20.31 34.02
CA ARG A 462 16.17 19.13 34.51
C ARG A 462 15.25 18.29 35.40
N ASN A 463 15.19 17.00 35.12
CA ASN A 463 14.67 15.97 36.03
C ASN A 463 15.67 14.79 36.08
N GLU A 464 15.27 13.68 36.71
CA GLU A 464 16.16 12.53 36.94
C GLU A 464 16.64 11.84 35.65
N GLY A 465 15.95 12.02 34.52
CA GLY A 465 16.25 11.30 33.27
C GLY A 465 16.49 12.21 32.06
N VAL A 466 16.15 13.50 32.15
CA VAL A 466 16.18 14.45 31.04
C VAL A 466 16.79 15.77 31.48
N THR A 467 17.68 16.30 30.65
CA THR A 467 18.12 17.69 30.71
C THR A 467 17.81 18.35 29.38
N ILE A 468 17.24 19.55 29.41
CA ILE A 468 17.08 20.39 28.22
C ILE A 468 17.97 21.61 28.41
N TYR A 469 18.82 21.85 27.43
CA TYR A 469 19.70 23.02 27.38
C TYR A 469 19.13 24.03 26.40
N ARG A 470 19.20 25.30 26.76
CA ARG A 470 19.01 26.39 25.82
C ARG A 470 20.33 26.70 25.14
N VAL A 471 20.27 26.82 23.82
CA VAL A 471 21.39 27.24 23.00
C VAL A 471 21.26 28.75 22.84
N ASP A 472 21.92 29.50 23.72
CA ASP A 472 21.97 30.96 23.64
C ASP A 472 22.97 31.35 22.55
N LEU A 473 22.50 31.42 21.30
CA LEU A 473 23.32 31.92 20.19
C LEU A 473 23.52 33.43 20.34
N PRO A 474 24.75 33.95 20.22
CA PRO A 474 24.92 35.40 20.11
C PRO A 474 24.09 35.86 18.91
N LEU A 475 23.15 36.78 19.14
CA LEU A 475 22.37 37.40 18.07
C LEU A 475 23.35 37.87 17.00
N ILE A 476 23.25 37.31 15.79
CA ILE A 476 23.86 37.92 14.62
C ILE A 476 23.13 39.26 14.47
N GLU A 477 23.74 40.34 14.95
CA GLU A 477 23.34 41.67 14.52
C GLU A 477 23.46 41.67 12.99
N GLU A 478 22.31 41.68 12.30
CA GLU A 478 22.24 42.03 10.90
C GLU A 478 22.89 43.41 10.76
N GLN A 479 24.17 43.43 10.36
CA GLN A 479 24.73 44.62 9.74
C GLN A 479 23.98 44.81 8.42
N GLN A 480 22.91 45.60 8.49
CA GLN A 480 22.27 46.14 7.30
C GLN A 480 23.29 46.98 6.51
N PRO A 481 23.22 46.94 5.17
CA PRO A 481 24.25 47.48 4.27
C PRO A 481 24.46 49.00 4.37
#